data_AF-A0AAU9IQQ8-F1
#
_entry.id   AF-A0AAU9IQQ8-F1
#
_cell.length_a   1.000
_cell.length_b   1.000
_cell.length_c   1.000
_cell.angle_alpha   90.00
_cell.angle_beta   90.00
_cell.angle_gamma   90.00
#
_symmetry.space_group_name_H-M   'P 1'
#
loop_
_entity.id
_entity.type
_entity.pdbx_description
1 polymer ?
#
loop_
_entity_poly.entity_id
_entity_poly.type
_entity_poly.pdbx_seq_one_letter_code
_entity_poly.pdbx_strand_id
1 'polypeptide(L)'
;MSEEQSQAFIEPNTIYSPSEILEWCTTGKPINLPRAVESSIPFRSKFALFDIPFCLHDRSFKEDALYSEELFLKKNIRSGNSIMIQLKETKNSSGADKPSRIMRYSYSNAWFVRRGMQKIFELYPEFTFQCNTKDLNTIGSFAGNYPLIYSQDPQRELMRKLIFYDVEETIIRKGLSVDVYRTTQANGESAQISYSRQLDAWIISSKNVSIAARREEDLYQLHEEKYIENKYMFESYEEKYIESKYMFAKLIGFKWFDYVNSLNRNLVENLKNDLDGFTFIGEYVGNQKYQHLVKYNENTILFFAYVDNNSPHSFMPPLKAFSLFKKYNLNRVEVEYIGNMRTLEELYRNLGDLYNKISSEALTEGEGSVIYLLENQNPDNPILYAANTTIFGNQPENFTEQELSQAILSQFALSAIKIKTLEYKIFRMLREKIKKVISDRGMRIPSSKVRLKKFMHKTQDFSRYIEPPKPLDYYFKIAEVAFASISQYPSESRFNEGFIYFLDTIILRINSAKPSEICDKEINSEKCIEELNPLIVTIVTPPFILDKSEKNAICDALKSTKIEKTWNKKIRVKEGLTVCFPLEFMEIKDRVPEIPFLYFIGPQMRDLKNLKISLECAKG
;
A
#
# COMPACT_ATOMS: atom_id res chain seq x y z
N MET A 1 26.03 -18.60 16.76
CA MET A 1 26.46 -17.20 17.02
C MET A 1 27.40 -17.23 18.20
N SER A 2 28.52 -16.51 18.15
CA SER A 2 29.40 -16.33 19.32
C SER A 2 28.71 -15.44 20.37
N GLU A 3 29.12 -15.52 21.63
CA GLU A 3 28.67 -14.60 22.69
C GLU A 3 28.86 -13.12 22.31
N GLU A 4 29.93 -12.79 21.58
CA GLU A 4 30.18 -11.45 21.03
C GLU A 4 29.08 -10.99 20.07
N GLN A 5 28.52 -11.87 19.22
CA GLN A 5 27.42 -11.51 18.33
C GLN A 5 26.11 -11.29 19.11
N SER A 6 25.93 -11.98 20.25
CA SER A 6 24.79 -11.76 21.14
C SER A 6 24.95 -10.48 21.97
N GLN A 7 26.17 -10.11 22.37
CA GLN A 7 26.46 -8.84 23.06
C GLN A 7 26.38 -7.62 22.12
N ALA A 8 26.77 -7.76 20.86
CA ALA A 8 26.59 -6.72 19.84
C ALA A 8 25.11 -6.38 19.56
N PHE A 9 24.19 -7.29 19.89
CA PHE A 9 22.75 -7.04 19.85
C PHE A 9 22.25 -6.14 20.99
N ILE A 10 23.06 -5.96 22.04
CA ILE A 10 22.66 -5.36 23.33
C ILE A 10 23.17 -3.90 23.48
N GLU A 11 24.13 -3.42 22.68
CA GLU A 11 24.59 -2.01 22.66
C GLU A 11 24.03 -1.16 21.48
N PRO A 12 24.03 0.18 21.60
CA PRO A 12 23.03 1.00 22.27
C PRO A 12 21.80 1.26 21.38
N ASN A 13 20.68 1.59 22.01
CA ASN A 13 19.46 2.12 21.39
C ASN A 13 19.63 3.54 20.82
N THR A 14 20.77 3.83 20.20
CA THR A 14 21.06 5.14 19.63
C THR A 14 20.16 5.39 18.43
N ILE A 15 19.18 6.27 18.62
CA ILE A 15 18.44 6.89 17.54
C ILE A 15 19.31 8.02 17.01
N TYR A 16 19.58 7.99 15.73
CA TYR A 16 20.35 9.02 15.06
C TYR A 16 19.43 10.22 14.79
N SER A 17 19.94 11.42 15.03
CA SER A 17 19.29 12.67 14.68
C SER A 17 19.09 12.79 13.16
N PRO A 18 18.19 13.66 12.68
CA PRO A 18 18.03 13.89 11.24
C PRO A 18 19.35 14.26 10.54
N SER A 19 20.18 15.10 11.17
CA SER A 19 21.48 15.51 10.63
C SER A 19 22.43 14.32 10.45
N GLU A 20 22.54 13.45 11.47
CA GLU A 20 23.43 12.30 11.42
C GLU A 20 22.95 11.24 10.41
N ILE A 21 21.64 11.03 10.28
CA ILE A 21 21.10 10.13 9.22
C ILE A 21 21.39 10.71 7.85
N LEU A 22 21.18 12.01 7.64
CA LEU A 22 21.43 12.66 6.36
C LEU A 22 22.92 12.59 6.01
N GLU A 23 23.81 12.86 6.95
CA GLU A 23 25.26 12.72 6.79
C GLU A 23 25.65 11.27 6.46
N TRP A 24 25.10 10.30 7.18
CA TRP A 24 25.34 8.88 6.94
C TRP A 24 24.89 8.46 5.52
N CYS A 25 23.76 8.98 5.03
CA CYS A 25 23.22 8.68 3.70
C CYS A 25 23.96 9.38 2.54
N THR A 26 24.83 10.36 2.84
CA THR A 26 25.45 11.23 1.83
C THR A 26 26.96 11.09 1.73
N THR A 27 27.63 10.63 2.78
CA THR A 27 29.09 10.48 2.88
C THR A 27 29.69 9.26 2.15
N GLY A 28 28.93 8.62 1.25
CA GLY A 28 29.49 7.69 0.26
C GLY A 28 29.86 6.30 0.81
N LYS A 29 28.86 5.58 1.32
CA LYS A 29 28.98 4.18 1.76
C LYS A 29 28.71 3.18 0.61
N PRO A 30 29.00 1.87 0.77
CA PRO A 30 28.89 0.87 -0.31
C PRO A 30 27.59 0.97 -1.11
N ILE A 31 27.66 0.55 -2.38
CA ILE A 31 26.60 0.66 -3.42
C ILE A 31 25.21 0.16 -2.96
N ASN A 32 25.13 -0.62 -1.88
CA ASN A 32 23.93 -1.26 -1.37
C ASN A 32 23.27 -0.55 -0.16
N LEU A 33 23.63 0.69 0.15
CA LEU A 33 22.99 1.44 1.26
C LEU A 33 22.07 2.57 0.76
N PRO A 34 21.05 2.93 1.56
CA PRO A 34 20.15 4.04 1.25
C PRO A 34 20.92 5.33 0.92
N ARG A 35 20.51 6.02 -0.15
CA ARG A 35 21.06 7.31 -0.55
C ARG A 35 19.99 8.37 -0.37
N ALA A 36 20.36 9.52 0.20
CA ALA A 36 19.45 10.65 0.27
C ALA A 36 19.18 11.19 -1.14
N VAL A 37 17.91 11.37 -1.47
CA VAL A 37 17.45 11.88 -2.76
C VAL A 37 16.73 13.21 -2.53
N GLU A 38 17.29 14.28 -3.07
CA GLU A 38 16.72 15.62 -2.95
C GLU A 38 15.44 15.76 -3.80
N SER A 39 14.41 16.35 -3.18
CA SER A 39 13.13 16.74 -3.76
C SER A 39 12.97 18.27 -3.61
N SER A 40 12.44 18.93 -4.64
CA SER A 40 12.25 20.39 -4.62
C SER A 40 11.04 20.80 -3.77
N ILE A 41 11.13 21.99 -3.18
CA ILE A 41 10.01 22.66 -2.49
C ILE A 41 9.70 23.95 -3.27
N PRO A 42 8.75 23.93 -4.22
CA PRO A 42 8.62 24.98 -5.24
C PRO A 42 8.31 26.37 -4.64
N PHE A 43 7.68 26.40 -3.46
CA PHE A 43 7.25 27.64 -2.81
C PHE A 43 8.19 28.14 -1.69
N ARG A 44 9.30 27.44 -1.37
CA ARG A 44 10.24 27.85 -0.30
C ARG A 44 11.69 27.44 -0.63
N SER A 45 12.43 28.32 -1.32
CA SER A 45 13.84 28.09 -1.66
C SER A 45 14.81 28.01 -0.48
N LYS A 46 14.41 28.45 0.73
CA LYS A 46 15.22 28.36 1.95
C LYS A 46 15.26 26.95 2.56
N PHE A 47 14.47 26.01 2.03
CA PHE A 47 14.39 24.65 2.52
C PHE A 47 14.68 23.66 1.41
N ALA A 48 15.22 22.50 1.78
CA ALA A 48 15.38 21.37 0.88
C ALA A 48 14.82 20.11 1.56
N LEU A 49 14.17 19.25 0.78
CA LEU A 49 13.58 17.99 1.24
C LEU A 49 14.43 16.83 0.71
N PHE A 50 14.80 15.90 1.58
CA PHE A 50 15.57 14.72 1.25
C PHE A 50 14.78 13.47 1.61
N ASP A 51 14.43 12.68 0.61
CA ASP A 51 13.88 11.35 0.80
C ASP A 51 15.02 10.34 1.00
N ILE A 52 14.88 9.41 1.94
CA ILE A 52 15.85 8.32 2.14
C ILE A 52 15.18 7.01 1.73
N PRO A 53 15.13 6.71 0.41
CA PRO A 53 14.54 5.48 -0.08
C PRO A 53 15.41 4.28 0.31
N PHE A 54 14.76 3.24 0.81
CA PHE A 54 15.35 1.91 0.85
C PHE A 54 15.14 1.23 -0.50
N CYS A 55 15.92 1.64 -1.51
CA CYS A 55 15.88 1.04 -2.85
C CYS A 55 17.23 0.45 -3.21
N LEU A 56 17.33 -0.87 -3.14
CA LEU A 56 18.39 -1.62 -3.81
C LEU A 56 17.96 -1.78 -5.26
N HIS A 57 18.70 -1.17 -6.18
CA HIS A 57 18.34 -1.10 -7.61
C HIS A 57 18.04 -2.46 -8.28
N ASP A 58 18.37 -3.61 -7.67
CA ASP A 58 18.14 -4.95 -8.26
C ASP A 58 17.71 -6.07 -7.28
N ARG A 59 17.40 -5.78 -6.00
CA ARG A 59 17.36 -6.85 -4.97
C ARG A 59 16.30 -6.70 -3.88
N SER A 60 15.03 -6.62 -4.27
CA SER A 60 13.89 -6.69 -3.31
C SER A 60 13.97 -7.92 -2.39
N PHE A 61 14.51 -9.05 -2.88
CA PHE A 61 14.67 -10.28 -2.10
C PHE A 61 15.69 -10.22 -0.96
N LYS A 62 16.51 -9.18 -0.87
CA LYS A 62 17.51 -9.03 0.20
C LYS A 62 17.16 -7.95 1.22
N GLU A 63 16.02 -7.26 1.07
CA GLU A 63 15.62 -6.22 2.00
C GLU A 63 15.50 -6.77 3.43
N ASP A 64 14.75 -7.87 3.61
CA ASP A 64 14.54 -8.48 4.92
C ASP A 64 15.84 -8.98 5.55
N ALA A 65 16.74 -9.55 4.75
CA ALA A 65 18.08 -9.99 5.17
C ALA A 65 18.96 -8.82 5.64
N LEU A 66 18.98 -7.71 4.89
CA LEU A 66 19.78 -6.54 5.26
C LEU A 66 19.24 -5.88 6.52
N TYR A 67 17.92 -5.76 6.64
CA TYR A 67 17.29 -5.25 7.86
C TYR A 67 17.52 -6.16 9.07
N SER A 68 17.70 -7.46 8.86
CA SER A 68 17.97 -8.39 9.94
C SER A 68 19.43 -8.37 10.37
N GLU A 69 20.36 -8.25 9.42
CA GLU A 69 21.80 -8.24 9.64
C GLU A 69 22.34 -6.89 10.16
N GLU A 70 21.72 -5.76 9.80
CA GLU A 70 22.21 -4.41 10.12
C GLU A 70 21.30 -3.65 11.10
N LEU A 71 21.69 -3.63 12.38
CA LEU A 71 20.91 -2.99 13.46
C LEU A 71 20.67 -1.49 13.21
N PHE A 72 21.64 -0.80 12.60
CA PHE A 72 21.49 0.61 12.21
C PHE A 72 20.31 0.81 11.26
N LEU A 73 20.20 -0.03 10.22
CA LEU A 73 19.12 0.06 9.24
C LEU A 73 17.77 -0.14 9.92
N LYS A 74 17.63 -1.18 10.76
CA LYS A 74 16.39 -1.46 11.50
C LYS A 74 15.93 -0.28 12.36
N LYS A 75 16.84 0.30 13.15
CA LYS A 75 16.49 1.36 14.11
C LYS A 75 16.24 2.71 13.43
N ASN A 76 17.06 3.06 12.44
CA ASN A 76 17.13 4.42 11.92
C ASN A 76 16.49 4.60 10.53
N ILE A 77 16.49 3.57 9.69
CA ILE A 77 15.94 3.64 8.33
C ILE A 77 14.58 2.96 8.27
N ARG A 78 13.51 3.75 8.31
CA ARG A 78 12.13 3.24 8.28
C ARG A 78 11.60 3.13 6.86
N SER A 79 10.43 2.51 6.69
CA SER A 79 9.76 2.41 5.38
C SER A 79 9.20 3.76 4.94
N GLY A 80 10.08 4.67 4.52
CA GLY A 80 9.79 6.06 4.19
C GLY A 80 10.33 7.02 5.24
N ASN A 81 11.55 7.50 5.06
CA ASN A 81 12.10 8.62 5.84
C ASN A 81 12.21 9.84 4.93
N SER A 82 11.81 11.01 5.43
CA SER A 82 12.11 12.27 4.76
C SER A 82 12.61 13.31 5.75
N ILE A 83 13.72 13.93 5.38
CA ILE A 83 14.42 14.92 6.18
C ILE A 83 14.32 16.25 5.46
N MET A 84 13.86 17.26 6.17
CA MET A 84 13.92 18.63 5.68
C MET A 84 15.08 19.34 6.33
N ILE A 85 15.82 20.13 5.56
CA ILE A 85 16.87 21.00 6.08
C ILE A 85 16.56 22.46 5.77
N GLN A 86 17.00 23.36 6.65
CA GLN A 86 16.96 24.81 6.43
C GLN A 86 18.33 25.30 5.97
N LEU A 87 18.40 25.82 4.76
CA LEU A 87 19.65 26.28 4.15
C LEU A 87 20.14 27.57 4.83
N LYS A 88 21.44 27.64 5.13
CA LYS A 88 22.10 28.89 5.54
C LYS A 88 22.26 29.78 4.32
N GLU A 89 22.04 31.08 4.49
CA GLU A 89 22.31 32.05 3.44
C GLU A 89 23.82 32.06 3.13
N THR A 90 24.20 31.52 1.98
CA THR A 90 25.59 31.57 1.52
C THR A 90 25.87 33.00 1.06
N LYS A 91 26.80 33.68 1.73
CA LYS A 91 27.30 34.98 1.28
C LYS A 91 28.00 34.79 -0.07
N ASN A 92 27.31 35.15 -1.16
CA ASN A 92 27.77 35.29 -2.55
C ASN A 92 29.12 34.62 -2.87
N SER A 93 29.10 33.31 -3.06
CA SER A 93 30.23 32.60 -3.68
C SER A 93 30.10 32.75 -5.19
N SER A 94 30.75 33.76 -5.76
CA SER A 94 30.76 34.09 -7.20
C SER A 94 31.64 33.15 -8.05
N GLY A 95 31.84 31.89 -7.64
CA GLY A 95 32.81 30.97 -8.25
C GLY A 95 32.16 29.75 -8.91
N ALA A 96 32.45 29.56 -10.20
CA ALA A 96 31.82 28.60 -11.12
C ALA A 96 32.22 27.11 -10.96
N ASP A 97 32.81 26.70 -9.84
CA ASP A 97 33.18 25.29 -9.65
C ASP A 97 32.00 24.49 -9.11
N LYS A 98 31.63 23.42 -9.83
CA LYS A 98 30.50 22.55 -9.49
C LYS A 98 30.94 21.24 -8.79
N PRO A 99 31.19 21.20 -7.46
CA PRO A 99 31.37 19.93 -6.73
C PRO A 99 30.07 19.10 -6.64
N SER A 100 30.14 17.81 -6.29
CA SER A 100 28.96 16.91 -6.20
C SER A 100 27.82 17.47 -5.32
N ARG A 101 26.55 17.25 -5.74
CA ARG A 101 25.35 18.03 -5.34
C ARG A 101 24.98 18.09 -3.84
N ILE A 102 25.27 17.07 -3.02
CA ILE A 102 24.73 17.00 -1.64
C ILE A 102 25.72 17.44 -0.56
N MET A 103 27.04 17.34 -0.80
CA MET A 103 28.09 17.83 0.12
C MET A 103 28.18 19.38 0.17
N ARG A 104 27.24 20.11 -0.44
CA ARG A 104 27.26 21.58 -0.56
C ARG A 104 26.34 22.32 0.40
N TYR A 105 25.40 21.64 1.05
CA TYR A 105 24.41 22.35 1.86
C TYR A 105 25.00 22.67 3.23
N SER A 106 25.35 23.94 3.44
CA SER A 106 25.44 24.47 4.79
C SER A 106 24.01 24.71 5.28
N TYR A 107 23.57 23.97 6.29
CA TYR A 107 22.23 24.11 6.87
C TYR A 107 22.31 24.45 8.36
N SER A 108 21.29 25.15 8.87
CA SER A 108 21.18 25.52 10.28
C SER A 108 20.46 24.47 11.11
N ASN A 109 19.49 23.79 10.49
CA ASN A 109 18.59 22.86 11.16
C ASN A 109 18.20 21.71 10.21
N ALA A 110 17.90 20.56 10.79
CA ALA A 110 17.35 19.40 10.09
C ALA A 110 16.23 18.76 10.93
N TRP A 111 15.16 18.31 10.26
CA TRP A 111 13.99 17.72 10.91
C TRP A 111 13.53 16.47 10.18
N PHE A 112 13.09 15.44 10.92
CA PHE A 112 12.23 14.41 10.35
C PHE A 112 10.86 15.02 10.09
N VAL A 113 10.56 15.31 8.83
CA VAL A 113 9.22 15.76 8.44
C VAL A 113 8.32 14.58 8.09
N ARG A 114 8.89 13.39 7.88
CA ARG A 114 8.18 12.13 7.72
C ARG A 114 9.02 10.97 8.23
N ARG A 115 8.36 10.06 8.96
CA ARG A 115 8.94 8.77 9.34
C ARG A 115 7.88 7.67 9.24
N GLY A 116 8.16 6.65 8.43
CA GLY A 116 7.32 5.46 8.32
C GLY A 116 7.44 4.54 9.53
N MET A 117 6.84 3.36 9.45
CA MET A 117 7.06 2.30 10.44
C MET A 117 8.42 1.63 10.24
N GLN A 118 8.99 1.04 11.30
CA GLN A 118 10.09 0.10 11.15
C GLN A 118 9.67 -1.09 10.27
N LYS A 119 10.66 -1.83 9.78
CA LYS A 119 10.42 -3.00 8.95
C LYS A 119 9.54 -4.02 9.66
N ILE A 120 8.38 -4.31 9.07
CA ILE A 120 7.46 -5.37 9.51
C ILE A 120 7.85 -6.69 8.84
N PHE A 121 8.28 -7.65 9.67
CA PHE A 121 8.66 -8.98 9.23
C PHE A 121 7.45 -9.92 9.13
N GLU A 122 7.56 -10.92 8.26
CA GLU A 122 6.54 -11.96 8.13
C GLU A 122 6.65 -12.93 9.31
N LEU A 123 5.50 -13.30 9.90
CA LEU A 123 5.41 -14.39 10.85
C LEU A 123 5.44 -15.71 10.07
N TYR A 124 6.37 -16.59 10.43
CA TYR A 124 6.46 -17.93 9.88
C TYR A 124 5.82 -18.94 10.85
N PRO A 125 5.25 -20.05 10.34
CA PRO A 125 4.59 -21.05 11.19
C PRO A 125 5.54 -21.64 12.23
N GLU A 126 6.80 -21.85 11.87
CA GLU A 126 7.82 -22.35 12.79
C GLU A 126 8.08 -21.43 13.99
N PHE A 127 7.73 -20.15 13.90
CA PHE A 127 7.90 -19.22 15.02
C PHE A 127 6.84 -19.44 16.11
N THR A 128 5.69 -20.01 15.77
CA THR A 128 4.59 -20.24 16.72
C THR A 128 4.59 -21.63 17.33
N PHE A 129 5.32 -22.60 16.74
CA PHE A 129 5.44 -23.98 17.26
C PHE A 129 6.16 -24.09 18.62
N GLN A 130 6.60 -22.96 19.18
CA GLN A 130 7.32 -22.88 20.43
C GLN A 130 6.46 -23.12 21.67
N CYS A 131 5.13 -23.05 21.55
CA CYS A 131 4.21 -23.34 22.65
C CYS A 131 4.40 -24.74 23.27
N ASN A 132 5.06 -25.67 22.57
CA ASN A 132 5.31 -27.03 23.05
C ASN A 132 6.66 -27.22 23.76
N THR A 133 7.46 -26.16 23.92
CA THR A 133 8.78 -26.25 24.57
C THR A 133 8.62 -26.25 26.10
N LYS A 134 9.24 -27.23 26.78
CA LYS A 134 9.29 -27.27 28.25
C LYS A 134 10.03 -26.02 28.77
N ASP A 135 9.55 -25.45 29.87
CA ASP A 135 10.13 -24.29 30.56
C ASP A 135 10.17 -22.97 29.77
N LEU A 136 9.36 -22.85 28.71
CA LEU A 136 9.29 -21.64 27.85
C LEU A 136 9.08 -20.36 28.67
N ASN A 137 8.20 -20.41 29.68
CA ASN A 137 7.89 -19.26 30.52
C ASN A 137 9.02 -18.86 31.49
N THR A 138 9.98 -19.76 31.74
CA THR A 138 11.07 -19.52 32.72
C THR A 138 12.32 -19.03 32.03
N ILE A 139 12.72 -19.70 30.94
CA ILE A 139 14.03 -19.46 30.31
C ILE A 139 13.89 -18.62 29.03
N GLY A 140 12.66 -18.49 28.55
CA GLY A 140 12.37 -17.83 27.30
C GLY A 140 12.93 -18.57 26.11
N SER A 141 12.76 -17.89 24.99
CA SER A 141 13.06 -18.45 23.69
C SER A 141 14.52 -18.11 23.27
N PHE A 142 15.43 -17.78 24.18
CA PHE A 142 16.79 -17.41 23.77
C PHE A 142 17.88 -18.18 24.50
N ALA A 143 17.52 -19.02 25.47
CA ALA A 143 18.46 -19.74 26.30
C ALA A 143 19.06 -21.01 25.66
N GLY A 144 19.13 -21.08 24.34
CA GLY A 144 19.92 -22.08 23.62
C GLY A 144 19.39 -23.53 23.64
N ASN A 145 18.38 -23.86 24.44
CA ASN A 145 17.78 -25.20 24.51
C ASN A 145 16.77 -25.47 23.38
N TYR A 146 16.97 -24.86 22.22
CA TYR A 146 16.15 -25.19 21.08
C TYR A 146 16.65 -26.44 20.42
N PRO A 147 15.74 -27.35 20.14
CA PRO A 147 16.05 -28.31 19.13
C PRO A 147 16.11 -27.51 17.81
N LEU A 148 17.27 -27.56 17.12
CA LEU A 148 17.61 -26.92 15.83
C LEU A 148 16.63 -27.25 14.67
N ILE A 149 15.41 -27.71 14.96
CA ILE A 149 14.68 -28.67 14.17
C ILE A 149 13.98 -28.05 12.95
N TYR A 150 13.74 -26.73 12.87
CA TYR A 150 12.82 -26.23 11.84
C TYR A 150 13.35 -25.15 10.89
N SER A 151 14.43 -24.47 11.24
CA SER A 151 15.02 -23.46 10.36
C SER A 151 16.51 -23.68 10.23
N GLN A 152 16.91 -24.42 9.19
CA GLN A 152 18.30 -24.39 8.72
C GLN A 152 18.71 -23.04 8.12
N ASP A 153 17.84 -22.02 8.21
CA ASP A 153 18.03 -20.68 7.70
C ASP A 153 18.39 -19.71 8.86
N PRO A 154 19.67 -19.32 9.02
CA PRO A 154 20.10 -18.38 10.04
C PRO A 154 19.37 -17.03 9.97
N GLN A 155 18.89 -16.63 8.78
CA GLN A 155 18.19 -15.35 8.61
C GLN A 155 16.81 -15.37 9.26
N ARG A 156 16.09 -16.50 9.22
CA ARG A 156 14.79 -16.63 9.89
C ARG A 156 14.92 -16.58 11.40
N GLU A 157 15.97 -17.19 11.95
CA GLU A 157 16.26 -17.11 13.39
C GLU A 157 16.57 -15.66 13.81
N LEU A 158 17.29 -14.93 12.97
CA LEU A 158 17.56 -13.51 13.20
C LEU A 158 16.26 -12.68 13.14
N MET A 159 15.41 -12.89 12.14
CA MET A 159 14.10 -12.24 12.04
C MET A 159 13.23 -12.53 13.26
N ARG A 160 13.20 -13.79 13.71
CA ARG A 160 12.48 -14.21 14.90
C ARG A 160 12.95 -13.45 16.14
N LYS A 161 14.27 -13.39 16.39
CA LYS A 161 14.87 -12.57 17.46
C LYS A 161 14.41 -11.13 17.38
N LEU A 162 14.44 -10.54 16.18
CA LEU A 162 14.09 -9.14 15.97
C LEU A 162 12.60 -8.83 16.21
N ILE A 163 11.73 -9.84 16.09
CA ILE A 163 10.29 -9.73 16.37
C ILE A 163 10.03 -9.89 17.87
N PHE A 164 10.58 -10.93 18.49
CA PHE A 164 10.14 -11.42 19.80
C PHE A 164 11.06 -11.07 20.97
N TYR A 165 12.28 -10.55 20.73
CA TYR A 165 13.20 -10.25 21.83
C TYR A 165 12.59 -9.33 22.89
N ASP A 166 12.10 -8.15 22.49
CA ASP A 166 11.51 -7.20 23.44
C ASP A 166 10.17 -7.72 24.01
N VAL A 167 9.45 -8.54 23.26
CA VAL A 167 8.18 -9.16 23.68
C VAL A 167 8.40 -10.17 24.80
N GLU A 168 9.42 -11.00 24.67
CA GLU A 168 9.74 -12.00 25.68
C GLU A 168 10.43 -11.42 26.89
N GLU A 169 11.28 -10.42 26.68
CA GLU A 169 11.88 -9.64 27.76
C GLU A 169 10.79 -9.01 28.64
N THR A 170 9.77 -8.45 28.01
CA THR A 170 8.60 -7.86 28.69
C THR A 170 7.86 -8.89 29.56
N ILE A 171 7.58 -10.08 29.02
CA ILE A 171 6.83 -11.11 29.76
C ILE A 171 7.69 -11.76 30.86
N ILE A 172 8.92 -12.16 30.54
CA ILE A 172 9.75 -12.98 31.44
C ILE A 172 10.46 -12.12 32.47
N ARG A 173 11.13 -11.05 32.03
CA ARG A 173 12.02 -10.27 32.92
C ARG A 173 11.28 -9.16 33.63
N LYS A 174 10.40 -8.44 32.92
CA LYS A 174 9.61 -7.37 33.54
C LYS A 174 8.35 -7.87 34.24
N GLY A 175 7.90 -9.10 33.94
CA GLY A 175 6.65 -9.64 34.49
C GLY A 175 5.41 -8.84 34.03
N LEU A 176 5.52 -8.17 32.88
CA LEU A 176 4.47 -7.35 32.30
C LEU A 176 3.68 -8.14 31.26
N SER A 177 2.54 -7.59 30.87
CA SER A 177 1.65 -8.19 29.89
C SER A 177 1.87 -7.62 28.49
N VAL A 178 1.49 -8.38 27.46
CA VAL A 178 1.55 -7.97 26.06
C VAL A 178 0.15 -7.93 25.47
N ASP A 179 -0.30 -6.74 25.08
CA ASP A 179 -1.53 -6.58 24.31
C ASP A 179 -1.30 -6.93 22.84
N VAL A 180 -2.25 -7.65 22.26
CA VAL A 180 -2.20 -8.10 20.86
C VAL A 180 -3.38 -7.47 20.09
N TYR A 181 -3.06 -6.75 19.02
CA TYR A 181 -4.06 -6.18 18.12
C TYR A 181 -3.85 -6.74 16.71
N ARG A 182 -4.93 -7.04 16.00
CA ARG A 182 -4.94 -7.45 14.60
C ARG A 182 -5.52 -6.32 13.77
N THR A 183 -4.94 -6.06 12.60
CA THR A 183 -5.56 -5.22 11.57
C THR A 183 -5.59 -5.92 10.23
N THR A 184 -6.57 -5.62 9.38
CA THR A 184 -6.53 -6.08 8.00
C THR A 184 -5.37 -5.44 7.25
N GLN A 185 -4.62 -6.24 6.49
CA GLN A 185 -3.53 -5.72 5.67
C GLN A 185 -4.09 -5.26 4.32
N ALA A 186 -4.26 -3.96 4.16
CA ALA A 186 -4.64 -3.39 2.88
C ALA A 186 -3.55 -3.66 1.81
N ASN A 187 -3.99 -3.86 0.57
CA ASN A 187 -3.15 -4.26 -0.56
C ASN A 187 -3.15 -3.14 -1.61
N GLY A 188 -2.52 -2.03 -1.23
CA GLY A 188 -2.38 -0.81 -2.03
C GLY A 188 -0.93 -0.38 -2.20
N GLU A 189 -0.78 0.89 -2.56
CA GLU A 189 0.50 1.60 -2.55
C GLU A 189 0.65 2.39 -1.26
N SER A 190 1.79 2.24 -0.58
CA SER A 190 2.03 2.89 0.71
C SER A 190 1.78 4.40 0.61
N ALA A 191 0.96 4.93 1.51
CA ALA A 191 0.60 6.34 1.61
C ALA A 191 0.98 6.88 2.99
N GLN A 192 1.66 8.01 3.02
CA GLN A 192 2.14 8.62 4.25
C GLN A 192 1.87 10.11 4.22
N ILE A 193 1.23 10.62 5.27
CA ILE A 193 0.79 12.01 5.36
C ILE A 193 1.28 12.59 6.69
N SER A 194 1.96 13.71 6.64
CA SER A 194 2.33 14.51 7.81
C SER A 194 2.15 16.00 7.53
N TYR A 195 2.27 16.82 8.58
CA TYR A 195 2.25 18.27 8.45
C TYR A 195 3.56 18.88 8.94
N SER A 196 4.15 19.77 8.15
CA SER A 196 5.31 20.56 8.58
C SER A 196 4.86 21.99 8.88
N ARG A 197 4.88 22.35 10.16
CA ARG A 197 4.58 23.72 10.60
C ARG A 197 5.61 24.74 10.12
N GLN A 198 6.86 24.35 9.91
CA GLN A 198 7.92 25.23 9.39
C GLN A 198 7.66 25.64 7.93
N LEU A 199 7.06 24.75 7.13
CA LEU A 199 6.66 25.05 5.75
C LEU A 199 5.23 25.57 5.63
N ASP A 200 4.43 25.37 6.67
CA ASP A 200 2.96 25.48 6.64
C ASP A 200 2.38 24.63 5.50
N ALA A 201 2.86 23.39 5.37
CA ALA A 201 2.57 22.52 4.23
C ALA A 201 2.39 21.06 4.66
N TRP A 202 1.56 20.34 3.91
CA TRP A 202 1.45 18.89 3.98
C TRP A 202 2.68 18.25 3.36
N ILE A 203 3.19 17.20 3.98
CA ILE A 203 4.16 16.29 3.36
C ILE A 203 3.38 15.03 2.98
N ILE A 204 3.27 14.82 1.68
CA ILE A 204 2.46 13.77 1.06
C ILE A 204 3.40 12.84 0.34
N SER A 205 3.36 11.56 0.69
CA SER A 205 4.41 10.65 0.29
C SER A 205 3.89 9.27 -0.07
N SER A 206 4.59 8.65 -1.03
CA SER A 206 4.55 7.21 -1.21
C SER A 206 5.70 6.54 -0.44
N LYS A 207 5.92 5.22 -0.60
CA LYS A 207 7.00 4.50 0.12
C LYS A 207 8.35 5.22 0.09
N ASN A 208 8.75 5.74 -1.07
CA ASN A 208 10.14 6.16 -1.33
C ASN A 208 10.30 7.66 -1.62
N VAL A 209 9.21 8.39 -1.82
CA VAL A 209 9.28 9.79 -2.29
C VAL A 209 8.23 10.64 -1.62
N SER A 210 8.54 11.92 -1.46
CA SER A 210 7.67 12.89 -0.80
C SER A 210 7.49 14.16 -1.61
N ILE A 211 6.34 14.78 -1.38
CA ILE A 211 5.92 16.05 -1.96
C ILE A 211 5.52 16.97 -0.81
N ALA A 212 6.08 18.17 -0.77
CA ALA A 212 5.57 19.25 0.07
C ALA A 212 4.51 20.03 -0.73
N ALA A 213 3.29 20.16 -0.19
CA ALA A 213 2.20 20.88 -0.83
C ALA A 213 1.33 21.60 0.21
N ARG A 214 1.03 22.88 -0.01
CA ARG A 214 0.11 23.65 0.85
C ARG A 214 -1.33 23.46 0.41
N ARG A 215 -1.53 23.27 -0.89
CA ARG A 215 -2.80 23.15 -1.59
C ARG A 215 -2.64 22.24 -2.80
N GLU A 216 -3.77 21.84 -3.39
CA GLU A 216 -3.80 20.93 -4.54
C GLU A 216 -3.01 21.47 -5.74
N GLU A 217 -3.01 22.78 -5.97
CA GLU A 217 -2.29 23.42 -7.09
C GLU A 217 -0.78 23.16 -7.06
N ASP A 218 -0.20 23.03 -5.86
CA ASP A 218 1.24 22.78 -5.69
C ASP A 218 1.61 21.36 -6.22
N LEU A 219 0.66 20.42 -6.32
CA LEU A 219 0.90 19.08 -6.89
C LEU A 219 1.16 19.11 -8.40
N TYR A 220 0.60 20.10 -9.12
CA TYR A 220 0.79 20.24 -10.57
C TYR A 220 2.16 20.85 -10.90
N GLN A 221 2.68 21.76 -10.07
CA GLN A 221 3.94 22.48 -10.31
C GLN A 221 5.17 21.58 -10.33
N LEU A 222 5.12 20.43 -9.65
CA LEU A 222 6.22 19.45 -9.63
C LEU A 222 6.50 18.79 -10.99
N HIS A 223 5.66 19.00 -12.00
CA HIS A 223 5.93 18.57 -13.37
C HIS A 223 6.83 19.52 -14.16
N GLU A 224 6.85 20.83 -13.82
CA GLU A 224 7.34 21.85 -14.76
C GLU A 224 8.82 22.24 -14.53
N GLU A 225 9.31 22.23 -13.29
CA GLU A 225 10.57 22.93 -12.96
C GLU A 225 11.87 22.22 -13.38
N LYS A 226 11.89 20.90 -13.61
CA LYS A 226 13.10 20.18 -14.08
C LYS A 226 13.12 19.85 -15.57
N TYR A 227 12.01 20.09 -16.27
CA TYR A 227 11.87 19.73 -17.67
C TYR A 227 12.43 20.79 -18.64
N ILE A 228 12.61 22.03 -18.18
CA ILE A 228 13.02 23.12 -19.06
C ILE A 228 14.55 23.21 -19.21
N GLU A 229 15.34 22.79 -18.22
CA GLU A 229 16.81 22.91 -18.31
C GLU A 229 17.51 21.77 -19.07
N ASN A 230 16.86 20.62 -19.28
CA ASN A 230 17.44 19.46 -19.98
C ASN A 230 16.76 19.11 -21.31
N LYS A 231 15.97 20.03 -21.87
CA LYS A 231 15.23 19.82 -23.14
C LYS A 231 16.13 19.55 -24.36
N TYR A 232 17.45 19.74 -24.25
CA TYR A 232 18.37 19.64 -25.38
C TYR A 232 19.30 18.42 -25.40
N MET A 233 19.14 17.41 -24.53
CA MET A 233 20.14 16.31 -24.51
C MET A 233 19.67 14.85 -24.55
N PHE A 234 18.43 14.45 -24.23
CA PHE A 234 18.03 13.02 -24.34
C PHE A 234 16.51 12.82 -24.57
N GLU A 235 16.08 12.81 -25.83
CA GLU A 235 14.66 12.81 -26.27
C GLU A 235 13.89 11.46 -26.16
N SER A 236 14.31 10.43 -25.41
CA SER A 236 13.54 9.16 -25.45
C SER A 236 13.43 8.31 -24.18
N TYR A 237 14.15 8.59 -23.09
CA TYR A 237 14.15 7.69 -21.92
C TYR A 237 13.81 8.35 -20.58
N GLU A 238 14.16 9.63 -20.36
CA GLU A 238 13.92 10.27 -19.07
C GLU A 238 12.49 10.82 -18.92
N GLU A 239 11.81 11.12 -20.02
CA GLU A 239 10.47 11.72 -19.98
C GLU A 239 9.43 10.82 -19.31
N LYS A 240 9.50 9.51 -19.57
CA LYS A 240 8.65 8.50 -18.93
C LYS A 240 8.99 8.29 -17.44
N TYR A 241 10.22 8.61 -17.03
CA TYR A 241 10.75 8.27 -15.71
C TYR A 241 10.35 9.28 -14.62
N ILE A 242 10.38 10.58 -14.90
CA ILE A 242 10.08 11.61 -13.88
C ILE A 242 8.58 11.63 -13.52
N GLU A 243 7.67 11.51 -14.50
CA GLU A 243 6.25 11.33 -14.20
C GLU A 243 6.02 10.08 -13.35
N SER A 244 6.76 9.00 -13.60
CA SER A 244 6.63 7.74 -12.86
C SER A 244 7.05 7.86 -11.38
N LYS A 245 8.11 8.61 -11.06
CA LYS A 245 8.71 8.59 -9.72
C LYS A 245 7.74 9.13 -8.67
N TYR A 246 7.13 10.28 -8.93
CA TYR A 246 6.21 10.96 -8.00
C TYR A 246 4.75 10.64 -8.25
N MET A 247 4.44 9.76 -9.21
CA MET A 247 3.08 9.42 -9.63
C MET A 247 2.18 9.06 -8.44
N PHE A 248 2.60 8.10 -7.60
CA PHE A 248 1.78 7.67 -6.47
C PHE A 248 1.66 8.74 -5.40
N ALA A 249 2.73 9.49 -5.09
CA ALA A 249 2.64 10.60 -4.13
C ALA A 249 1.66 11.68 -4.61
N LYS A 250 1.56 11.94 -5.92
CA LYS A 250 0.55 12.84 -6.49
C LYS A 250 -0.86 12.27 -6.40
N LEU A 251 -1.06 11.00 -6.77
CA LEU A 251 -2.38 10.34 -6.66
C LEU A 251 -2.88 10.34 -5.20
N ILE A 252 -1.99 10.03 -4.26
CA ILE A 252 -2.24 10.14 -2.82
C ILE A 252 -2.58 11.58 -2.46
N GLY A 253 -1.83 12.56 -2.97
CA GLY A 253 -2.05 13.97 -2.68
C GLY A 253 -3.40 14.49 -3.15
N PHE A 254 -3.83 14.13 -4.37
CA PHE A 254 -5.17 14.46 -4.84
C PHE A 254 -6.25 13.88 -3.92
N LYS A 255 -6.10 12.62 -3.48
CA LYS A 255 -7.03 12.03 -2.52
C LYS A 255 -6.98 12.64 -1.14
N TRP A 256 -5.81 13.08 -0.69
CA TRP A 256 -5.68 13.79 0.56
C TRP A 256 -6.35 15.17 0.51
N PHE A 257 -6.15 15.94 -0.56
CA PHE A 257 -6.79 17.25 -0.71
C PHE A 257 -8.30 17.14 -0.96
N ASP A 258 -8.78 16.13 -1.69
CA ASP A 258 -10.22 15.80 -1.78
C ASP A 258 -10.83 15.73 -0.36
N TYR A 259 -10.15 15.03 0.57
CA TYR A 259 -10.56 14.88 1.95
C TYR A 259 -10.41 16.18 2.77
N VAL A 260 -9.24 16.81 2.77
CA VAL A 260 -8.97 18.03 3.58
C VAL A 260 -9.92 19.17 3.17
N ASN A 261 -10.20 19.31 1.87
CA ASN A 261 -11.14 20.31 1.36
C ASN A 261 -12.61 20.06 1.77
N SER A 262 -12.94 18.83 2.19
CA SER A 262 -14.28 18.51 2.73
C SER A 262 -14.43 18.85 4.21
N LEU A 263 -13.32 19.09 4.92
CA LEU A 263 -13.32 19.47 6.33
C LEU A 263 -13.57 20.97 6.50
N ASN A 264 -14.16 21.35 7.62
CA ASN A 264 -14.18 22.75 8.01
C ASN A 264 -12.79 23.23 8.48
N ARG A 265 -12.56 24.55 8.46
CA ARG A 265 -11.27 25.16 8.79
C ARG A 265 -10.76 24.81 10.19
N ASN A 266 -11.64 24.72 11.19
CA ASN A 266 -11.24 24.41 12.56
C ASN A 266 -10.73 22.97 12.67
N LEU A 267 -11.40 22.02 12.00
CA LEU A 267 -10.96 20.63 11.92
C LEU A 267 -9.63 20.49 11.18
N VAL A 268 -9.42 21.26 10.11
CA VAL A 268 -8.14 21.27 9.38
C VAL A 268 -7.01 21.76 10.29
N GLU A 269 -7.21 22.84 11.04
CA GLU A 269 -6.19 23.34 11.96
C GLU A 269 -5.92 22.38 13.13
N ASN A 270 -6.96 21.73 13.67
CA ASN A 270 -6.78 20.69 14.67
C ASN A 270 -5.99 19.49 14.11
N LEU A 271 -6.31 19.06 12.89
CA LEU A 271 -5.60 17.97 12.22
C LEU A 271 -4.13 18.32 11.98
N LYS A 272 -3.85 19.55 11.56
CA LYS A 272 -2.47 20.06 11.42
C LYS A 272 -1.71 20.06 12.74
N ASN A 273 -2.37 20.43 13.83
CA ASN A 273 -1.78 20.41 15.17
C ASN A 273 -1.48 18.98 15.63
N ASP A 274 -2.43 18.06 15.45
CA ASP A 274 -2.23 16.65 15.81
C ASP A 274 -1.12 16.01 14.96
N LEU A 275 -0.96 16.40 13.69
CA LEU A 275 0.08 15.88 12.79
C LEU A 275 1.44 16.59 12.87
N ASP A 276 1.59 17.63 13.70
CA ASP A 276 2.86 18.34 13.84
C ASP A 276 3.89 17.46 14.57
N GLY A 277 4.90 17.00 13.83
CA GLY A 277 5.88 16.03 14.34
C GLY A 277 5.46 14.57 14.25
N PHE A 278 4.34 14.26 13.61
CA PHE A 278 3.85 12.91 13.42
C PHE A 278 3.51 12.61 11.96
N THR A 279 3.35 11.33 11.63
CA THR A 279 2.98 10.83 10.30
C THR A 279 1.84 9.82 10.42
N PHE A 280 0.75 10.02 9.67
CA PHE A 280 -0.22 8.98 9.38
C PHE A 280 0.30 8.04 8.31
N ILE A 281 0.10 6.74 8.52
CA ILE A 281 0.49 5.67 7.61
C ILE A 281 -0.77 4.96 7.14
N GLY A 282 -0.90 4.80 5.82
CA GLY A 282 -2.00 4.11 5.17
C GLY A 282 -1.59 3.44 3.87
N GLU A 283 -2.58 2.86 3.20
CA GLU A 283 -2.46 2.29 1.85
C GLU A 283 -3.42 3.02 0.90
N TYR A 284 -2.90 3.48 -0.24
CA TYR A 284 -3.68 3.99 -1.35
C TYR A 284 -4.24 2.84 -2.17
N VAL A 285 -5.57 2.69 -2.20
CA VAL A 285 -6.26 1.54 -2.77
C VAL A 285 -7.32 1.94 -3.79
N GLY A 286 -7.85 0.98 -4.54
CA GLY A 286 -9.01 1.14 -5.43
C GLY A 286 -8.77 1.86 -6.75
N ASN A 287 -7.54 2.30 -7.02
CA ASN A 287 -7.20 2.78 -8.35
C ASN A 287 -7.18 1.62 -9.36
N GLN A 288 -8.19 1.55 -10.24
CA GLN A 288 -8.39 0.46 -11.20
C GLN A 288 -7.18 0.20 -12.12
N LYS A 289 -6.31 1.19 -12.35
CA LYS A 289 -5.10 1.04 -13.19
C LYS A 289 -3.90 0.47 -12.44
N TYR A 290 -3.92 0.53 -11.11
CA TYR A 290 -2.79 0.19 -10.25
C TYR A 290 -3.23 -0.74 -9.12
N GLN A 291 -4.31 -1.51 -9.29
CA GLN A 291 -4.73 -2.49 -8.29
C GLN A 291 -3.72 -3.64 -8.22
N HIS A 292 -3.48 -4.11 -7.00
CA HIS A 292 -2.53 -5.19 -6.77
C HIS A 292 -3.16 -6.58 -6.98
N LEU A 293 -3.63 -7.25 -5.93
CA LEU A 293 -4.29 -8.56 -5.98
C LEU A 293 -5.67 -8.53 -5.33
N VAL A 294 -5.84 -7.72 -4.28
CA VAL A 294 -7.13 -7.48 -3.64
C VAL A 294 -7.85 -6.37 -4.40
N LYS A 295 -9.13 -6.62 -4.73
CA LYS A 295 -9.97 -5.65 -5.41
C LYS A 295 -10.60 -4.70 -4.40
N TYR A 296 -10.53 -3.41 -4.71
CA TYR A 296 -11.20 -2.38 -3.94
C TYR A 296 -12.19 -1.63 -4.84
N ASN A 297 -13.38 -1.37 -4.31
CA ASN A 297 -14.45 -0.69 -5.05
C ASN A 297 -14.27 0.83 -5.05
N GLU A 298 -13.56 1.37 -4.07
CA GLU A 298 -13.41 2.81 -3.87
C GLU A 298 -11.94 3.23 -3.88
N ASN A 299 -11.66 4.32 -4.59
CA ASN A 299 -10.34 4.93 -4.65
C ASN A 299 -10.13 5.84 -3.43
N THR A 300 -9.37 5.36 -2.45
CA THR A 300 -9.22 6.00 -1.14
C THR A 300 -7.88 5.68 -0.49
N ILE A 301 -7.62 6.26 0.69
CA ILE A 301 -6.48 5.93 1.55
C ILE A 301 -7.02 5.22 2.79
N LEU A 302 -6.59 3.99 3.05
CA LEU A 302 -6.93 3.24 4.26
C LEU A 302 -5.81 3.38 5.28
N PHE A 303 -6.02 4.20 6.31
CA PHE A 303 -5.04 4.41 7.38
C PHE A 303 -5.01 3.23 8.37
N PHE A 304 -3.82 2.90 8.85
CA PHE A 304 -3.62 1.77 9.77
C PHE A 304 -2.61 2.04 10.89
N ALA A 305 -1.78 3.08 10.79
CA ALA A 305 -0.83 3.42 11.85
C ALA A 305 -0.55 4.92 11.95
N TYR A 306 -0.04 5.31 13.11
CA TYR A 306 0.36 6.66 13.45
C TYR A 306 1.76 6.62 14.06
N VAL A 307 2.67 7.46 13.58
CA VAL A 307 4.09 7.38 13.93
C VAL A 307 4.58 8.75 14.38
N ASP A 308 5.23 8.80 15.54
CA ASP A 308 6.01 9.96 15.97
C ASP A 308 7.34 9.99 15.20
N ASN A 309 7.61 11.11 14.53
CA ASN A 309 8.80 11.28 13.69
C ASN A 309 10.11 11.29 14.51
N ASN A 310 10.04 11.64 15.79
CA ASN A 310 11.19 11.78 16.68
C ASN A 310 11.34 10.60 17.66
N SER A 311 10.31 9.77 17.81
CA SER A 311 10.33 8.61 18.71
C SER A 311 11.23 7.47 18.22
N PRO A 312 11.87 6.69 19.12
CA PRO A 312 12.50 5.40 18.76
C PRO A 312 11.48 4.36 18.31
N HIS A 313 10.29 4.42 18.88
CA HIS A 313 9.26 3.40 18.71
C HIS A 313 8.77 3.36 17.27
N SER A 314 8.45 2.16 16.80
CA SER A 314 8.04 1.93 15.41
C SER A 314 6.72 2.61 15.06
N PHE A 315 5.79 2.68 16.02
CA PHE A 315 4.44 3.22 15.88
C PHE A 315 3.87 3.62 17.26
N MET A 316 2.82 4.43 17.24
CA MET A 316 1.99 4.75 18.40
C MET A 316 0.96 3.64 18.64
N PRO A 317 0.51 3.41 19.89
CA PRO A 317 -0.47 2.36 20.18
C PRO A 317 -1.73 2.43 19.29
N PRO A 318 -2.26 1.28 18.82
CA PRO A 318 -3.44 1.25 17.95
C PRO A 318 -4.62 2.08 18.47
N LEU A 319 -4.89 2.06 19.78
CA LEU A 319 -5.93 2.91 20.37
C LEU A 319 -5.71 4.41 20.10
N LYS A 320 -4.46 4.90 20.16
CA LYS A 320 -4.14 6.30 19.85
C LYS A 320 -4.32 6.59 18.36
N ALA A 321 -3.83 5.72 17.49
CA ALA A 321 -3.95 5.91 16.05
C ALA A 321 -5.43 5.93 15.62
N PHE A 322 -6.21 4.93 16.05
CA PHE A 322 -7.59 4.75 15.63
C PHE A 322 -8.58 5.73 16.27
N SER A 323 -8.31 6.21 17.49
CA SER A 323 -9.07 7.34 18.06
C SER A 323 -8.89 8.60 17.21
N LEU A 324 -7.67 8.90 16.73
CA LEU A 324 -7.45 10.02 15.82
C LEU A 324 -8.14 9.80 14.47
N PHE A 325 -8.07 8.59 13.91
CA PHE A 325 -8.78 8.28 12.66
C PHE A 325 -10.29 8.46 12.81
N LYS A 326 -10.87 8.04 13.94
CA LYS A 326 -12.29 8.25 14.27
C LYS A 326 -12.61 9.74 14.45
N LYS A 327 -11.81 10.48 15.22
CA LYS A 327 -11.93 11.94 15.46
C LYS A 327 -12.05 12.74 14.17
N TYR A 328 -11.27 12.36 13.16
CA TYR A 328 -11.24 13.03 11.86
C TYR A 328 -12.09 12.35 10.77
N ASN A 329 -12.81 11.28 11.09
CA ASN A 329 -13.57 10.48 10.12
C ASN A 329 -12.72 10.03 8.92
N LEU A 330 -11.50 9.58 9.20
CA LEU A 330 -10.59 9.02 8.21
C LEU A 330 -10.96 7.57 7.90
N ASN A 331 -10.87 7.21 6.61
CA ASN A 331 -10.99 5.82 6.17
C ASN A 331 -9.82 5.01 6.77
N ARG A 332 -10.13 3.86 7.36
CA ARG A 332 -9.15 3.05 8.09
C ARG A 332 -9.37 1.58 7.82
N VAL A 333 -8.32 0.79 8.01
CA VAL A 333 -8.43 -0.68 8.02
C VAL A 333 -9.26 -1.13 9.21
N GLU A 334 -9.76 -2.37 9.16
CA GLU A 334 -10.42 -2.97 10.32
C GLU A 334 -9.38 -3.32 11.38
N VAL A 335 -9.76 -3.21 12.66
CA VAL A 335 -8.91 -3.48 13.81
C VAL A 335 -9.67 -4.29 14.85
N GLU A 336 -8.99 -5.26 15.43
CA GLU A 336 -9.52 -6.21 16.41
C GLU A 336 -8.53 -6.29 17.58
N TYR A 337 -9.04 -6.15 18.80
CA TYR A 337 -8.26 -6.44 20.01
C TYR A 337 -8.36 -7.93 20.32
N ILE A 338 -7.24 -8.63 20.27
CA ILE A 338 -7.19 -10.09 20.44
C ILE A 338 -7.17 -10.45 21.92
N GLY A 339 -6.41 -9.71 22.73
CA GLY A 339 -6.32 -9.96 24.17
C GLY A 339 -5.01 -9.49 24.77
N ASN A 340 -4.87 -9.77 26.06
CA ASN A 340 -3.71 -9.46 26.89
C ASN A 340 -3.01 -10.76 27.29
N MET A 341 -1.76 -10.92 26.88
CA MET A 341 -0.99 -12.15 27.11
C MET A 341 -0.03 -11.95 28.28
N ARG A 342 -0.14 -12.78 29.32
CA ARG A 342 0.73 -12.69 30.51
C ARG A 342 1.83 -13.76 30.54
N THR A 343 1.75 -14.75 29.64
CA THR A 343 2.73 -15.83 29.53
C THR A 343 3.13 -16.05 28.07
N LEU A 344 4.32 -16.60 27.83
CA LEU A 344 4.76 -16.91 26.47
C LEU A 344 3.95 -18.03 25.84
N GLU A 345 3.54 -19.01 26.63
CA GLU A 345 2.69 -20.09 26.15
C GLU A 345 1.36 -19.56 25.59
N GLU A 346 0.72 -18.65 26.32
CA GLU A 346 -0.52 -17.99 25.89
C GLU A 346 -0.30 -17.17 24.61
N LEU A 347 0.76 -16.36 24.56
CA LEU A 347 1.11 -15.56 23.40
C LEU A 347 1.32 -16.44 22.15
N TYR A 348 2.18 -17.46 22.24
CA TYR A 348 2.52 -18.30 21.10
C TYR A 348 1.35 -19.16 20.62
N ARG A 349 0.51 -19.63 21.54
CA ARG A 349 -0.73 -20.34 21.20
C ARG A 349 -1.66 -19.43 20.39
N ASN A 350 -1.95 -18.22 20.91
CA ASN A 350 -2.81 -17.25 20.22
C ASN A 350 -2.24 -16.83 18.85
N LEU A 351 -0.92 -16.61 18.75
CA LEU A 351 -0.28 -16.31 17.47
C LEU A 351 -0.36 -17.49 16.49
N GLY A 352 -0.25 -18.72 16.97
CA GLY A 352 -0.45 -19.92 16.15
C GLY A 352 -1.87 -20.04 15.62
N ASP A 353 -2.86 -19.80 16.48
CA ASP A 353 -4.28 -19.81 16.10
C ASP A 353 -4.59 -18.71 15.06
N LEU A 354 -4.08 -17.49 15.28
CA LEU A 354 -4.18 -16.40 14.31
C LEU A 354 -3.50 -16.74 12.98
N TYR A 355 -2.29 -17.32 13.02
CA TYR A 355 -1.57 -17.72 11.82
C TYR A 355 -2.36 -18.75 11.01
N ASN A 356 -2.93 -19.76 11.67
CA ASN A 356 -3.77 -20.78 11.04
C ASN A 356 -5.04 -20.20 10.42
N LYS A 357 -5.73 -19.34 11.18
CA LYS A 357 -6.94 -18.65 10.71
C LYS A 357 -6.63 -17.79 9.48
N ILE A 358 -5.71 -16.84 9.59
CA ILE A 358 -5.42 -15.87 8.51
C ILE A 358 -4.82 -16.57 7.28
N SER A 359 -3.93 -17.54 7.47
CA SER A 359 -3.27 -18.21 6.34
C SER A 359 -4.24 -19.03 5.48
N SER A 360 -5.33 -19.54 6.08
CA SER A 360 -6.36 -20.34 5.40
C SER A 360 -7.50 -19.49 4.80
N GLU A 361 -7.56 -18.19 5.09
CA GLU A 361 -8.54 -17.27 4.49
C GLU A 361 -8.33 -17.12 2.96
N ALA A 362 -9.42 -16.88 2.24
CA ALA A 362 -9.40 -16.60 0.80
C ALA A 362 -8.87 -15.19 0.50
N LEU A 363 -8.38 -14.98 -0.72
CA LEU A 363 -7.93 -13.67 -1.19
C LEU A 363 -9.06 -12.62 -1.17
N THR A 364 -10.32 -13.04 -1.21
CA THR A 364 -11.48 -12.16 -1.05
C THR A 364 -11.55 -11.50 0.31
N GLU A 365 -10.97 -12.12 1.35
CA GLU A 365 -10.87 -11.56 2.70
C GLU A 365 -9.70 -10.56 2.83
N GLY A 366 -8.76 -10.55 1.88
CA GLY A 366 -7.65 -9.60 1.80
C GLY A 366 -6.28 -10.24 1.58
N GLU A 367 -5.23 -9.42 1.70
CA GLU A 367 -3.83 -9.90 1.62
C GLU A 367 -3.42 -10.69 2.88
N GLY A 368 -4.03 -10.35 4.02
CA GLY A 368 -3.73 -10.93 5.31
C GLY A 368 -3.96 -9.94 6.45
N SER A 369 -3.13 -9.97 7.47
CA SER A 369 -3.23 -9.09 8.63
C SER A 369 -1.87 -8.62 9.14
N VAL A 370 -1.86 -7.44 9.75
CA VAL A 370 -0.74 -6.95 10.57
C VAL A 370 -1.12 -7.10 12.04
N ILE A 371 -0.26 -7.77 12.81
CA ILE A 371 -0.41 -7.97 14.25
C ILE A 371 0.54 -7.02 14.97
N TYR A 372 0.01 -6.23 15.89
CA TYR A 372 0.76 -5.31 16.75
C TYR A 372 0.91 -5.93 18.13
N LEU A 373 2.14 -5.91 18.64
CA LEU A 373 2.50 -6.39 19.98
C LEU A 373 2.92 -5.19 20.82
N LEU A 374 2.25 -4.99 21.95
CA LEU A 374 2.46 -3.84 22.82
C LEU A 374 2.72 -4.28 24.25
N GLU A 375 3.74 -3.71 24.88
CA GLU A 375 3.90 -3.78 26.33
C GLU A 375 2.73 -3.04 26.96
N ASN A 376 2.07 -3.67 27.93
CA ASN A 376 1.03 -3.03 28.73
C ASN A 376 1.37 -3.16 30.22
N GLN A 377 1.66 -2.01 30.82
CA GLN A 377 2.00 -1.86 32.24
C GLN A 377 0.77 -1.84 33.16
N ASN A 378 -0.42 -1.66 32.61
CA ASN A 378 -1.68 -1.61 33.35
C ASN A 378 -2.83 -2.29 32.58
N PRO A 379 -2.80 -3.63 32.43
CA PRO A 379 -3.78 -4.37 31.65
C PRO A 379 -5.21 -4.29 32.20
N ASP A 380 -5.36 -4.06 33.49
CA ASP A 380 -6.64 -4.00 34.17
C ASP A 380 -7.24 -2.57 34.16
N ASN A 381 -6.68 -1.65 33.37
CA ASN A 381 -7.19 -0.28 33.24
C ASN A 381 -8.57 -0.27 32.55
N PRO A 382 -9.65 0.17 33.24
CA PRO A 382 -11.00 0.14 32.69
C PRO A 382 -11.18 1.06 31.48
N ILE A 383 -10.38 2.13 31.37
CA ILE A 383 -10.42 3.04 30.22
C ILE A 383 -9.89 2.34 28.97
N LEU A 384 -8.81 1.56 29.07
CA LEU A 384 -8.28 0.80 27.93
C LEU A 384 -9.30 -0.26 27.45
N TYR A 385 -9.94 -0.97 28.38
CA TYR A 385 -11.00 -1.93 28.06
C TYR A 385 -12.18 -1.25 27.35
N ALA A 386 -12.67 -0.14 27.89
CA ALA A 386 -13.74 0.63 27.29
C ALA A 386 -13.35 1.20 25.92
N ALA A 387 -12.11 1.66 25.76
CA ALA A 387 -11.59 2.18 24.50
C ALA A 387 -11.51 1.09 23.42
N ASN A 388 -11.05 -0.11 23.76
CA ASN A 388 -11.05 -1.26 22.84
C ASN A 388 -12.45 -1.60 22.32
N THR A 389 -13.48 -1.49 23.15
CA THR A 389 -14.87 -1.80 22.76
C THR A 389 -15.56 -0.67 21.98
N THR A 390 -15.18 0.60 22.20
CA THR A 390 -15.85 1.78 21.62
C THR A 390 -15.13 2.40 20.41
N ILE A 391 -13.81 2.28 20.32
CA ILE A 391 -13.04 2.77 19.17
C ILE A 391 -13.09 1.74 18.03
N PHE A 392 -13.00 0.46 18.38
CA PHE A 392 -13.04 -0.63 17.41
C PHE A 392 -14.45 -1.18 17.19
N GLY A 393 -15.34 -1.04 18.17
CA GLY A 393 -16.77 -1.27 18.03
C GLY A 393 -17.56 0.00 17.75
N ASN A 394 -18.85 -0.14 17.47
CA ASN A 394 -19.77 0.98 17.27
C ASN A 394 -20.48 1.41 18.56
N GLN A 395 -19.81 1.25 19.71
CA GLN A 395 -20.37 1.58 21.02
C GLN A 395 -20.10 3.05 21.38
N PRO A 396 -21.01 3.73 22.12
CA PRO A 396 -20.81 5.10 22.56
C PRO A 396 -19.62 5.21 23.52
N GLU A 397 -18.86 6.30 23.39
CA GLU A 397 -17.70 6.58 24.24
C GLU A 397 -18.15 6.96 25.65
N ASN A 398 -17.55 6.30 26.65
CA ASN A 398 -17.80 6.53 28.08
C ASN A 398 -16.54 7.05 28.81
N PHE A 399 -15.58 7.61 28.06
CA PHE A 399 -14.36 8.23 28.55
C PHE A 399 -14.08 9.51 27.76
N THR A 400 -13.28 10.40 28.35
CA THR A 400 -12.80 11.63 27.73
C THR A 400 -11.48 11.40 26.96
N GLU A 401 -11.15 12.30 26.02
CA GLU A 401 -9.87 12.27 25.29
C GLU A 401 -8.66 12.36 26.25
N GLN A 402 -8.82 13.03 27.39
CA GLN A 402 -7.78 13.16 28.43
C GLN A 402 -7.57 11.84 29.18
N GLU A 403 -8.65 11.19 29.63
CA GLU A 403 -8.57 9.88 30.29
C GLU A 403 -7.94 8.83 29.37
N LEU A 404 -8.36 8.79 28.10
CA LEU A 404 -7.76 7.89 27.11
C LEU A 404 -6.27 8.21 26.92
N SER A 405 -5.92 9.48 26.76
CA SER A 405 -4.52 9.88 26.57
C SER A 405 -3.65 9.48 27.77
N GLN A 406 -4.15 9.62 28.99
CA GLN A 406 -3.46 9.20 30.20
C GLN A 406 -3.34 7.67 30.30
N ALA A 407 -4.41 6.93 29.94
CA ALA A 407 -4.41 5.48 29.96
C ALA A 407 -3.42 4.88 28.95
N ILE A 408 -3.33 5.47 27.75
CA ILE A 408 -2.43 5.01 26.68
C ILE A 408 -0.95 5.15 27.06
N LEU A 409 -0.59 6.03 28.01
CA LEU A 409 0.80 6.14 28.49
C LEU A 409 1.34 4.86 29.14
N SER A 410 0.47 3.90 29.50
CA SER A 410 0.89 2.58 29.99
C SER A 410 1.15 1.57 28.86
N GLN A 411 0.97 1.95 27.59
CA GLN A 411 1.17 1.09 26.42
C GLN A 411 2.35 1.54 25.57
N PHE A 412 3.25 0.61 25.24
CA PHE A 412 4.42 0.87 24.40
C PHE A 412 4.51 -0.12 23.25
N ALA A 413 4.79 0.38 22.04
CA ALA A 413 4.99 -0.48 20.88
C ALA A 413 6.28 -1.29 21.00
N LEU A 414 6.16 -2.62 20.96
CA LEU A 414 7.28 -3.55 20.96
C LEU A 414 7.66 -3.95 19.54
N SER A 415 6.72 -4.55 18.82
CA SER A 415 6.93 -4.97 17.43
C SER A 415 5.61 -5.09 16.68
N ALA A 416 5.73 -5.19 15.35
CA ALA A 416 4.62 -5.54 14.47
C ALA A 416 5.07 -6.64 13.52
N ILE A 417 4.17 -7.56 13.22
CA ILE A 417 4.39 -8.68 12.31
C ILE A 417 3.26 -8.74 11.30
N LYS A 418 3.52 -9.32 10.13
CA LYS A 418 2.50 -9.56 9.12
C LYS A 418 2.29 -11.04 8.90
N ILE A 419 1.03 -11.43 8.74
CA ILE A 419 0.60 -12.77 8.34
C ILE A 419 -0.14 -12.60 7.02
N LYS A 420 0.26 -13.33 5.98
CA LYS A 420 -0.40 -13.26 4.67
C LYS A 420 -1.19 -14.53 4.41
N THR A 421 -2.33 -14.39 3.74
CA THR A 421 -3.10 -15.55 3.27
C THR A 421 -2.24 -16.39 2.33
N LEU A 422 -2.40 -17.72 2.35
CA LEU A 422 -1.68 -18.58 1.42
C LEU A 422 -2.11 -18.30 -0.03
N GLU A 423 -3.39 -18.06 -0.27
CA GLU A 423 -3.90 -17.74 -1.61
C GLU A 423 -3.22 -16.47 -2.18
N TYR A 424 -3.05 -15.43 -1.36
CA TYR A 424 -2.29 -14.23 -1.76
C TYR A 424 -0.83 -14.57 -2.10
N LYS A 425 -0.12 -15.33 -1.25
CA LYS A 425 1.28 -15.72 -1.50
C LYS A 425 1.42 -16.47 -2.83
N ILE A 426 0.49 -17.38 -3.11
CA ILE A 426 0.46 -18.20 -4.34
C ILE A 426 0.27 -17.30 -5.56
N PHE A 427 -0.75 -16.44 -5.57
CA PHE A 427 -1.01 -15.56 -6.72
C PHE A 427 0.06 -14.47 -6.90
N ARG A 428 0.61 -13.93 -5.82
CA ARG A 428 1.76 -13.02 -5.89
C ARG A 428 2.97 -13.71 -6.51
N MET A 429 3.27 -14.95 -6.09
CA MET A 429 4.35 -15.73 -6.68
C MET A 429 4.10 -15.99 -8.17
N LEU A 430 2.87 -16.36 -8.56
CA LEU A 430 2.51 -16.55 -9.96
C LEU A 430 2.77 -15.28 -10.76
N ARG A 431 2.31 -14.12 -10.25
CA ARG A 431 2.54 -12.82 -10.88
C ARG A 431 4.01 -12.55 -11.14
N GLU A 432 4.85 -12.64 -10.11
CA GLU A 432 6.29 -12.35 -10.24
C GLU A 432 7.00 -13.34 -11.17
N LYS A 433 6.58 -14.62 -11.19
CA LYS A 433 7.13 -15.60 -12.13
C LYS A 433 6.75 -15.28 -13.57
N ILE A 434 5.53 -14.81 -13.81
CA ILE A 434 5.08 -14.39 -15.14
C ILE A 434 5.78 -13.09 -15.56
N LYS A 435 5.91 -12.07 -14.69
CA LYS A 435 6.71 -10.88 -14.99
C LYS A 435 8.12 -11.26 -15.44
N LYS A 436 8.73 -12.22 -14.75
CA LYS A 436 10.04 -12.74 -15.12
C LYS A 436 10.03 -13.47 -16.49
N VAL A 437 8.93 -14.10 -16.91
CA VAL A 437 8.82 -14.68 -18.26
C VAL A 437 8.79 -13.59 -19.31
N ILE A 438 8.06 -12.52 -19.03
CA ILE A 438 7.92 -11.36 -19.90
C ILE A 438 9.27 -10.63 -20.03
N SER A 439 9.97 -10.39 -18.93
CA SER A 439 11.23 -9.63 -18.89
C SER A 439 12.41 -10.37 -19.51
N ASP A 440 12.47 -11.71 -19.39
CA ASP A 440 13.64 -12.46 -19.84
C ASP A 440 13.70 -12.66 -21.37
N ARG A 441 12.69 -12.18 -22.13
CA ARG A 441 12.58 -12.41 -23.59
C ARG A 441 13.86 -12.02 -24.33
N GLY A 442 14.32 -12.91 -25.20
CA GLY A 442 15.55 -12.76 -25.96
C GLY A 442 16.77 -13.47 -25.35
N MET A 443 16.71 -13.94 -24.11
CA MET A 443 17.75 -14.79 -23.51
C MET A 443 17.45 -16.29 -23.69
N ARG A 444 18.46 -17.16 -23.56
CA ARG A 444 18.29 -18.63 -23.47
C ARG A 444 17.50 -18.98 -22.19
N ILE A 445 16.19 -18.84 -22.26
CA ILE A 445 15.27 -18.96 -21.12
C ILE A 445 14.91 -20.42 -20.86
N PRO A 446 14.85 -20.87 -19.60
CA PRO A 446 14.21 -22.12 -19.24
C PRO A 446 12.76 -22.14 -19.74
N SER A 447 12.35 -23.23 -20.41
CA SER A 447 11.00 -23.36 -20.96
C SER A 447 9.91 -23.08 -19.90
N SER A 448 8.74 -22.61 -20.34
CA SER A 448 7.59 -22.35 -19.45
C SER A 448 7.25 -23.56 -18.58
N LYS A 449 7.48 -24.79 -19.08
CA LYS A 449 7.36 -26.04 -18.31
C LYS A 449 8.29 -26.10 -17.09
N VAL A 450 9.54 -25.67 -17.20
CA VAL A 450 10.50 -25.65 -16.07
C VAL A 450 10.06 -24.62 -15.03
N ARG A 451 9.56 -23.45 -15.46
CA ARG A 451 9.08 -22.40 -14.56
C ARG A 451 7.80 -22.82 -13.83
N LEU A 452 6.88 -23.49 -14.52
CA LEU A 452 5.68 -24.08 -13.94
C LEU A 452 6.03 -25.13 -12.88
N LYS A 453 6.93 -26.08 -13.17
CA LYS A 453 7.39 -27.07 -12.17
C LYS A 453 7.97 -26.40 -10.92
N LYS A 454 8.78 -25.34 -11.09
CA LYS A 454 9.32 -24.56 -9.96
C LYS A 454 8.23 -23.83 -9.18
N PHE A 455 7.16 -23.36 -9.85
CA PHE A 455 6.01 -22.75 -9.18
C PHE A 455 5.24 -23.79 -8.36
N MET A 456 4.94 -24.96 -8.95
CA MET A 456 4.20 -26.03 -8.28
C MET A 456 4.93 -26.51 -7.02
N HIS A 457 6.23 -26.80 -7.12
CA HIS A 457 7.05 -27.23 -5.98
C HIS A 457 7.02 -26.20 -4.83
N LYS A 458 7.25 -24.91 -5.14
CA LYS A 458 7.20 -23.85 -4.11
C LYS A 458 5.81 -23.67 -3.49
N THR A 459 4.76 -23.90 -4.27
CA THR A 459 3.37 -23.83 -3.77
C THR A 459 3.11 -24.97 -2.80
N GLN A 460 3.59 -26.19 -3.11
CA GLN A 460 3.55 -27.33 -2.18
C GLN A 460 4.31 -27.02 -0.89
N ASP A 461 5.49 -26.39 -1.00
CA ASP A 461 6.29 -26.00 0.18
C ASP A 461 5.53 -25.00 1.07
N PHE A 462 4.86 -24.00 0.49
CA PHE A 462 4.03 -23.06 1.26
C PHE A 462 2.86 -23.73 1.97
N SER A 463 2.29 -24.77 1.36
CA SER A 463 1.15 -25.51 1.88
C SER A 463 1.53 -26.70 2.75
N ARG A 464 2.79 -26.86 3.13
CA ARG A 464 3.26 -27.97 3.97
C ARG A 464 2.61 -28.00 5.35
N TYR A 465 2.34 -26.82 5.91
CA TYR A 465 1.83 -26.68 7.29
C TYR A 465 0.36 -26.30 7.35
N ILE A 466 -0.15 -25.64 6.32
CA ILE A 466 -1.52 -25.13 6.26
C ILE A 466 -2.05 -25.36 4.84
N GLU A 467 -3.26 -25.88 4.75
CA GLU A 467 -3.93 -26.03 3.47
C GLU A 467 -4.46 -24.67 2.98
N PRO A 468 -4.24 -24.32 1.71
CA PRO A 468 -4.85 -23.12 1.15
C PRO A 468 -6.37 -23.31 1.02
N PRO A 469 -7.16 -22.24 0.87
CA PRO A 469 -8.63 -22.28 0.84
C PRO A 469 -9.22 -23.11 -0.32
N LYS A 470 -8.40 -23.51 -1.29
CA LYS A 470 -8.77 -24.35 -2.44
C LYS A 470 -7.71 -25.42 -2.63
N PRO A 471 -8.03 -26.60 -3.20
CA PRO A 471 -7.04 -27.65 -3.45
C PRO A 471 -5.87 -27.16 -4.31
N LEU A 472 -4.67 -27.71 -4.12
CA LEU A 472 -3.48 -27.30 -4.87
C LEU A 472 -3.65 -27.41 -6.39
N ASP A 473 -4.38 -28.41 -6.85
CA ASP A 473 -4.66 -28.63 -8.28
C ASP A 473 -5.40 -27.46 -8.92
N TYR A 474 -6.23 -26.74 -8.16
CA TYR A 474 -6.88 -25.51 -8.63
C TYR A 474 -5.84 -24.44 -9.02
N TYR A 475 -4.87 -24.17 -8.13
CA TYR A 475 -3.81 -23.18 -8.38
C TYR A 475 -2.86 -23.64 -9.48
N PHE A 476 -2.58 -24.94 -9.56
CA PHE A 476 -1.76 -25.53 -10.60
C PHE A 476 -2.40 -25.37 -11.98
N LYS A 477 -3.71 -25.59 -12.09
CA LYS A 477 -4.42 -25.40 -13.35
C LYS A 477 -4.41 -23.93 -13.80
N ILE A 478 -4.62 -22.99 -12.87
CA ILE A 478 -4.48 -21.55 -13.15
C ILE A 478 -3.09 -21.24 -13.67
N ALA A 479 -2.05 -21.71 -12.98
CA ALA A 479 -0.68 -21.45 -13.38
C ALA A 479 -0.36 -22.05 -14.76
N GLU A 480 -0.80 -23.27 -15.05
CA GLU A 480 -0.64 -23.92 -16.36
C GLU A 480 -1.22 -23.05 -17.49
N VAL A 481 -2.49 -22.64 -17.35
CA VAL A 481 -3.17 -21.78 -18.34
C VAL A 481 -2.50 -20.41 -18.44
N ALA A 482 -2.05 -19.84 -17.31
CA ALA A 482 -1.36 -18.55 -17.29
C ALA A 482 -0.02 -18.58 -18.03
N PHE A 483 0.82 -19.59 -17.76
CA PHE A 483 2.10 -19.76 -18.43
C PHE A 483 1.93 -20.06 -19.92
N ALA A 484 0.93 -20.85 -20.31
CA ALA A 484 0.60 -21.10 -21.72
C ALA A 484 0.19 -19.80 -22.43
N SER A 485 -0.75 -19.04 -21.85
CA SER A 485 -1.27 -17.80 -22.41
C SER A 485 -0.17 -16.75 -22.63
N ILE A 486 0.75 -16.58 -21.67
CA ILE A 486 1.85 -15.60 -21.78
C ILE A 486 2.94 -16.05 -22.76
N SER A 487 3.10 -17.36 -22.95
CA SER A 487 4.04 -17.89 -23.95
C SER A 487 3.56 -17.60 -25.37
N GLN A 488 2.24 -17.52 -25.59
CA GLN A 488 1.62 -17.21 -26.88
C GLN A 488 1.49 -15.70 -27.11
N TYR A 489 1.09 -14.92 -26.09
CA TYR A 489 0.87 -13.47 -26.19
C TYR A 489 1.79 -12.65 -25.29
N PRO A 490 3.02 -12.47 -25.75
CA PRO A 490 4.01 -11.75 -25.00
C PRO A 490 3.77 -10.23 -24.99
N SER A 491 2.85 -9.69 -24.17
CA SER A 491 2.69 -8.23 -23.99
C SER A 491 2.94 -7.79 -22.54
N GLU A 492 3.94 -6.93 -22.33
CA GLU A 492 4.31 -6.44 -20.99
C GLU A 492 3.32 -5.41 -20.43
N SER A 493 2.82 -4.50 -21.28
CA SER A 493 1.91 -3.43 -20.88
C SER A 493 0.60 -3.98 -20.31
N ARG A 494 0.01 -4.99 -20.98
CA ARG A 494 -1.24 -5.64 -20.53
C ARG A 494 -1.10 -6.32 -19.17
N PHE A 495 0.07 -6.88 -18.89
CA PHE A 495 0.29 -7.63 -17.66
C PHE A 495 0.59 -6.75 -16.45
N ASN A 496 1.41 -5.71 -16.63
CA ASN A 496 1.86 -4.88 -15.52
C ASN A 496 0.72 -4.03 -14.92
N GLU A 497 -0.19 -3.52 -15.74
CA GLU A 497 -1.32 -2.68 -15.32
C GLU A 497 -2.62 -3.49 -15.11
N GLY A 498 -2.68 -4.74 -15.60
CA GLY A 498 -3.92 -5.52 -15.68
C GLY A 498 -3.84 -6.93 -15.09
N PHE A 499 -2.91 -7.22 -14.16
CA PHE A 499 -2.73 -8.59 -13.66
C PHE A 499 -4.01 -9.20 -13.07
N ILE A 500 -4.79 -8.42 -12.32
CA ILE A 500 -6.06 -8.90 -11.74
C ILE A 500 -7.01 -9.32 -12.86
N TYR A 501 -7.20 -8.47 -13.88
CA TYR A 501 -8.06 -8.77 -15.01
C TYR A 501 -7.58 -10.01 -15.79
N PHE A 502 -6.27 -10.14 -15.98
CA PHE A 502 -5.65 -11.33 -16.57
C PHE A 502 -5.94 -12.59 -15.74
N LEU A 503 -5.82 -12.51 -14.42
CA LEU A 503 -6.11 -13.62 -13.52
C LEU A 503 -7.60 -13.99 -13.55
N ASP A 504 -8.50 -13.00 -13.50
CA ASP A 504 -9.94 -13.21 -13.61
C ASP A 504 -10.31 -13.89 -14.93
N THR A 505 -9.72 -13.46 -16.04
CA THR A 505 -9.94 -14.06 -17.37
C THR A 505 -9.55 -15.53 -17.38
N ILE A 506 -8.42 -15.88 -16.76
CA ILE A 506 -7.98 -17.28 -16.66
C ILE A 506 -8.93 -18.09 -15.79
N ILE A 507 -9.33 -17.56 -14.64
CA ILE A 507 -10.26 -18.24 -13.73
C ILE A 507 -11.61 -18.47 -14.43
N LEU A 508 -12.13 -17.46 -15.13
CA LEU A 508 -13.36 -17.57 -15.91
C LEU A 508 -13.26 -18.66 -16.98
N ARG A 509 -12.15 -18.71 -17.74
CA ARG A 509 -11.91 -19.75 -18.75
C ARG A 509 -11.87 -21.16 -18.17
N ILE A 510 -11.22 -21.34 -17.02
CA ILE A 510 -11.16 -22.64 -16.33
C ILE A 510 -12.55 -23.08 -15.87
N ASN A 511 -13.36 -22.13 -15.38
CA ASN A 511 -14.70 -22.41 -14.89
C ASN A 511 -15.73 -22.59 -16.01
N SER A 512 -15.56 -21.92 -17.15
CA SER A 512 -16.50 -21.99 -18.29
C SER A 512 -16.23 -23.15 -19.23
N ALA A 513 -14.99 -23.65 -19.27
CA ALA A 513 -14.64 -24.74 -20.15
C ALA A 513 -15.28 -26.05 -19.70
N LYS A 514 -15.99 -26.72 -20.61
CA LYS A 514 -16.12 -28.17 -20.51
C LYS A 514 -14.68 -28.74 -20.55
N PRO A 515 -14.30 -29.67 -19.67
CA PRO A 515 -12.92 -30.18 -19.59
C PRO A 515 -12.32 -30.67 -20.93
N SER A 516 -13.16 -31.00 -21.91
CA SER A 516 -12.79 -31.45 -23.25
C SER A 516 -12.57 -30.36 -24.32
N GLU A 517 -12.96 -29.10 -24.08
CA GLU A 517 -12.98 -28.03 -25.11
C GLU A 517 -11.89 -26.97 -24.95
N ILE A 518 -10.99 -27.10 -23.96
CA ILE A 518 -9.79 -26.24 -23.86
C ILE A 518 -8.77 -26.69 -24.92
N CYS A 519 -9.05 -26.41 -26.19
CA CYS A 519 -8.18 -26.69 -27.32
C CYS A 519 -7.57 -25.38 -27.84
N ASP A 520 -6.31 -25.42 -28.28
CA ASP A 520 -5.45 -24.29 -28.64
C ASP A 520 -6.01 -23.29 -29.70
N LYS A 521 -7.17 -23.58 -30.31
CA LYS A 521 -7.73 -22.79 -31.41
C LYS A 521 -8.48 -21.52 -30.97
N GLU A 522 -9.14 -21.49 -29.80
CA GLU A 522 -9.79 -20.26 -29.31
C GLU A 522 -8.81 -19.22 -28.77
N ILE A 523 -7.58 -19.64 -28.52
CA ILE A 523 -6.52 -18.76 -28.02
C ILE A 523 -6.06 -17.77 -29.12
N ASN A 524 -6.41 -18.00 -30.40
CA ASN A 524 -5.93 -17.22 -31.54
C ASN A 524 -6.83 -16.07 -32.00
N SER A 525 -7.98 -15.83 -31.37
CA SER A 525 -8.80 -14.67 -31.70
C SER A 525 -8.43 -13.49 -30.80
N GLU A 526 -7.69 -12.51 -31.36
CA GLU A 526 -7.45 -11.20 -30.72
C GLU A 526 -8.76 -10.50 -30.29
N LYS A 527 -9.90 -10.92 -30.85
CA LYS A 527 -11.25 -10.45 -30.53
C LYS A 527 -11.72 -10.73 -29.09
N CYS A 528 -11.15 -11.70 -28.37
CA CYS A 528 -11.66 -12.04 -27.03
C CYS A 528 -11.18 -11.12 -25.89
N ILE A 529 -10.27 -10.17 -26.12
CA ILE A 529 -9.70 -9.31 -25.05
C ILE A 529 -9.97 -7.81 -25.29
N GLU A 530 -10.54 -7.43 -26.44
CA GLU A 530 -11.02 -6.03 -26.64
C GLU A 530 -12.37 -5.75 -25.96
N GLU A 531 -13.03 -6.76 -25.39
CA GLU A 531 -14.35 -6.62 -24.79
C GLU A 531 -14.33 -6.98 -23.30
N LEU A 532 -14.48 -5.96 -22.47
CA LEU A 532 -15.57 -5.77 -21.50
C LEU A 532 -15.23 -4.54 -20.65
N ASN A 533 -15.11 -3.37 -21.29
CA ASN A 533 -15.40 -2.12 -20.59
C ASN A 533 -16.93 -2.00 -20.50
N PRO A 534 -17.51 -1.56 -19.36
CA PRO A 534 -18.94 -1.26 -19.31
C PRO A 534 -19.30 -0.29 -20.44
N LEU A 535 -20.40 -0.56 -21.15
CA LEU A 535 -20.89 0.32 -22.20
C LEU A 535 -21.36 1.64 -21.55
N ILE A 536 -20.61 2.71 -21.76
CA ILE A 536 -20.98 4.04 -21.27
C ILE A 536 -21.86 4.70 -22.34
N VAL A 537 -23.15 4.87 -22.05
CA VAL A 537 -24.09 5.59 -22.92
C VAL A 537 -24.25 7.02 -22.42
N THR A 538 -23.70 7.98 -23.15
CA THR A 538 -23.80 9.40 -22.79
C THR A 538 -25.03 10.02 -23.45
N ILE A 539 -25.96 10.55 -22.65
CA ILE A 539 -27.19 11.18 -23.14
C ILE A 539 -27.04 12.70 -23.01
N VAL A 540 -26.80 13.38 -24.13
CA VAL A 540 -26.69 14.84 -24.14
C VAL A 540 -28.07 15.46 -24.23
N THR A 541 -28.51 16.13 -23.16
CA THR A 541 -29.79 16.83 -23.15
C THR A 541 -29.66 18.17 -22.42
N PRO A 542 -30.29 19.24 -22.92
CA PRO A 542 -30.45 20.47 -22.16
C PRO A 542 -31.03 20.20 -20.76
N PRO A 543 -30.63 20.99 -19.75
CA PRO A 543 -31.14 20.81 -18.41
C PRO A 543 -32.67 20.89 -18.39
N PHE A 544 -33.28 20.00 -17.61
CA PHE A 544 -34.74 19.91 -17.41
C PHE A 544 -35.58 19.40 -18.59
N ILE A 545 -34.98 18.97 -19.71
CA ILE A 545 -35.76 18.36 -20.80
C ILE A 545 -36.30 16.98 -20.42
N LEU A 546 -35.47 16.15 -19.79
CA LEU A 546 -35.89 14.82 -19.37
C LEU A 546 -36.50 14.90 -17.98
N ASP A 547 -37.80 14.61 -17.89
CA ASP A 547 -38.49 14.47 -16.62
C ASP A 547 -38.11 13.14 -15.93
N LYS A 548 -38.59 12.96 -14.69
CA LYS A 548 -38.28 11.75 -13.90
C LYS A 548 -38.83 10.47 -14.56
N SER A 549 -39.97 10.55 -15.23
CA SER A 549 -40.59 9.39 -15.89
C SER A 549 -39.81 8.97 -17.13
N GLU A 550 -39.34 9.93 -17.93
CA GLU A 550 -38.54 9.68 -19.12
C GLU A 550 -37.16 9.13 -18.75
N LYS A 551 -36.55 9.66 -17.68
CA LYS A 551 -35.29 9.12 -17.12
C LYS A 551 -35.43 7.66 -16.69
N ASN A 552 -36.51 7.33 -16.00
CA ASN A 552 -36.78 5.97 -15.59
C ASN A 552 -37.02 5.06 -16.79
N ALA A 553 -37.81 5.49 -17.78
CA ALA A 553 -38.07 4.72 -18.99
C ALA A 553 -36.78 4.43 -19.78
N ILE A 554 -35.87 5.40 -19.86
CA ILE A 554 -34.54 5.22 -20.47
C ILE A 554 -33.72 4.22 -19.64
N CYS A 555 -33.68 4.34 -18.31
CA CYS A 555 -33.00 3.36 -17.45
C CYS A 555 -33.54 1.94 -17.64
N ASP A 556 -34.86 1.79 -17.64
CA ASP A 556 -35.53 0.49 -17.79
C ASP A 556 -35.24 -0.11 -19.17
N ALA A 557 -35.32 0.70 -20.24
CA ALA A 557 -35.02 0.27 -21.60
C ALA A 557 -33.56 -0.16 -21.77
N LEU A 558 -32.65 0.54 -21.09
CA LEU A 558 -31.22 0.25 -21.11
C LEU A 558 -30.79 -0.78 -20.06
N LYS A 559 -31.69 -1.22 -19.18
CA LYS A 559 -31.36 -2.02 -17.98
C LYS A 559 -30.24 -1.39 -17.13
N SER A 560 -30.23 -0.06 -17.06
CA SER A 560 -29.30 0.70 -16.22
C SER A 560 -29.81 0.72 -14.78
N THR A 561 -28.88 0.54 -13.84
CA THR A 561 -29.15 0.61 -12.40
C THR A 561 -28.79 1.95 -11.77
N LYS A 562 -28.20 2.89 -12.54
CA LYS A 562 -27.68 4.16 -11.99
C LYS A 562 -27.64 5.29 -13.04
N ILE A 563 -28.14 6.47 -12.65
CA ILE A 563 -27.98 7.73 -13.38
C ILE A 563 -27.06 8.63 -12.54
N GLU A 564 -25.98 9.14 -13.13
CA GLU A 564 -25.11 10.12 -12.48
C GLU A 564 -25.25 11.49 -13.14
N LYS A 565 -25.52 12.52 -12.33
CA LYS A 565 -25.59 13.90 -12.80
C LYS A 565 -24.26 14.60 -12.53
N THR A 566 -23.55 15.07 -13.56
CA THR A 566 -22.32 15.84 -13.39
C THR A 566 -22.47 17.23 -14.00
N TRP A 567 -22.97 18.16 -13.20
CA TRP A 567 -23.16 19.55 -13.63
C TRP A 567 -21.84 20.35 -13.68
N ASN A 568 -20.73 19.81 -13.13
CA ASN A 568 -19.50 20.57 -12.86
C ASN A 568 -18.16 19.84 -13.08
N LYS A 569 -18.11 18.66 -13.72
CA LYS A 569 -16.82 17.96 -13.95
C LYS A 569 -16.34 18.12 -15.40
N LYS A 570 -15.15 18.69 -15.59
CA LYS A 570 -14.38 18.60 -16.85
C LYS A 570 -14.01 17.13 -17.08
N ILE A 571 -14.72 16.43 -17.95
CA ILE A 571 -14.39 15.05 -18.34
C ILE A 571 -13.40 15.11 -19.50
N ARG A 572 -12.20 14.54 -19.32
CA ARG A 572 -11.27 14.27 -20.43
C ARG A 572 -11.63 12.92 -21.04
N VAL A 573 -12.23 12.93 -22.23
CA VAL A 573 -12.36 11.74 -23.09
C VAL A 573 -11.26 11.82 -24.15
N LYS A 574 -10.52 10.73 -24.38
CA LYS A 574 -9.41 10.70 -25.35
C LYS A 574 -9.96 10.69 -26.79
N GLU A 575 -9.43 11.63 -27.57
CA GLU A 575 -9.40 11.84 -29.04
C GLU A 575 -10.61 11.46 -29.91
N GLY A 576 -11.26 12.51 -30.43
CA GLY A 576 -12.09 12.49 -31.64
C GLY A 576 -13.38 13.32 -31.53
N LEU A 577 -13.31 14.62 -31.84
CA LEU A 577 -14.40 15.63 -31.94
C LEU A 577 -14.86 16.34 -30.65
N THR A 578 -15.08 17.65 -30.76
CA THR A 578 -15.64 18.54 -29.72
C THR A 578 -16.85 19.29 -30.27
N VAL A 579 -17.99 19.20 -29.56
CA VAL A 579 -18.97 20.28 -29.46
C VAL A 579 -19.43 20.33 -28.00
N CYS A 580 -19.29 21.49 -27.34
CA CYS A 580 -19.71 21.70 -25.96
C CYS A 580 -21.18 22.11 -25.86
N PHE A 581 -22.00 21.40 -25.10
CA PHE A 581 -23.26 21.88 -24.48
C PHE A 581 -23.58 21.03 -23.22
N PRO A 582 -24.38 21.52 -22.24
CA PRO A 582 -24.44 20.97 -20.87
C PRO A 582 -25.03 19.54 -20.81
N LEU A 583 -24.52 18.69 -19.91
CA LEU A 583 -24.69 17.21 -19.96
C LEU A 583 -25.27 16.60 -18.66
N GLU A 584 -26.17 15.61 -18.80
CA GLU A 584 -26.47 14.59 -17.78
C GLU A 584 -25.93 13.22 -18.28
N PHE A 585 -25.52 12.30 -17.39
CA PHE A 585 -24.89 11.03 -17.77
C PHE A 585 -25.69 9.82 -17.26
N MET A 586 -25.65 8.70 -17.99
CA MET A 586 -26.24 7.43 -17.56
C MET A 586 -25.24 6.28 -17.77
N GLU A 587 -25.06 5.42 -16.78
CA GLU A 587 -24.16 4.25 -16.87
C GLU A 587 -25.01 2.98 -16.95
N ILE A 588 -24.77 2.12 -17.94
CA ILE A 588 -25.53 0.87 -18.13
C ILE A 588 -24.69 -0.31 -17.64
N LYS A 589 -25.30 -1.26 -16.93
CA LYS A 589 -24.59 -2.44 -16.37
C LYS A 589 -24.88 -3.77 -17.06
N ASP A 590 -25.67 -3.81 -18.15
CA ASP A 590 -25.99 -5.06 -18.85
C ASP A 590 -25.59 -5.07 -20.34
N ARG A 591 -25.32 -6.31 -20.84
CA ARG A 591 -24.71 -6.63 -22.14
C ARG A 591 -25.62 -6.28 -23.33
N VAL A 592 -25.08 -5.53 -24.30
CA VAL A 592 -25.70 -5.31 -25.62
C VAL A 592 -24.70 -5.77 -26.70
N PRO A 593 -25.10 -6.55 -27.73
CA PRO A 593 -24.12 -7.28 -28.56
C PRO A 593 -23.50 -6.47 -29.72
N GLU A 594 -23.94 -5.26 -29.99
CA GLU A 594 -23.46 -4.46 -31.14
C GLU A 594 -23.44 -2.97 -30.77
N ILE A 595 -22.50 -2.20 -31.34
CA ILE A 595 -22.27 -0.78 -31.00
C ILE A 595 -23.23 0.12 -31.81
N PRO A 596 -24.13 0.89 -31.18
CA PRO A 596 -24.62 2.12 -31.78
C PRO A 596 -24.12 3.32 -30.96
N PHE A 597 -23.41 4.24 -31.63
CA PHE A 597 -23.34 5.61 -31.14
C PHE A 597 -24.69 6.27 -31.42
N LEU A 598 -25.45 6.62 -30.39
CA LEU A 598 -26.72 7.33 -30.55
C LEU A 598 -26.47 8.84 -30.28
N TYR A 599 -26.44 9.65 -31.34
CA TYR A 599 -26.41 11.11 -31.23
C TYR A 599 -27.81 11.68 -31.47
N PHE A 600 -28.32 12.51 -30.56
CA PHE A 600 -29.46 13.37 -30.82
C PHE A 600 -28.98 14.80 -31.05
N ILE A 601 -29.15 15.30 -32.28
CA ILE A 601 -29.02 16.73 -32.58
C ILE A 601 -30.27 17.15 -33.35
N GLY A 602 -31.09 18.02 -32.74
CA GLY A 602 -32.24 18.60 -33.42
C GLY A 602 -32.76 19.83 -32.69
N PRO A 603 -32.97 20.98 -33.38
CA PRO A 603 -33.55 22.16 -32.77
C PRO A 603 -35.08 22.03 -32.75
N GLN A 604 -35.66 22.16 -31.56
CA GLN A 604 -37.10 22.23 -31.27
C GLN A 604 -37.93 20.99 -31.60
N MET A 605 -38.32 20.21 -30.58
CA MET A 605 -39.33 19.16 -30.69
C MET A 605 -40.38 19.32 -29.60
N ARG A 606 -41.65 19.48 -30.00
CA ARG A 606 -42.82 19.64 -29.10
C ARG A 606 -43.69 18.38 -28.96
N ASP A 607 -43.38 17.26 -29.62
CA ASP A 607 -44.20 16.05 -29.50
C ASP A 607 -43.36 14.77 -29.53
N LEU A 608 -43.00 14.27 -28.33
CA LEU A 608 -42.31 12.99 -28.14
C LEU A 608 -43.25 11.77 -28.14
N LYS A 609 -44.58 11.97 -28.20
CA LYS A 609 -45.56 10.88 -28.06
C LYS A 609 -45.54 9.85 -29.20
N ASN A 610 -44.82 10.11 -30.29
CA ASN A 610 -44.74 9.23 -31.46
C ASN A 610 -43.30 8.79 -31.81
N LEU A 611 -42.35 8.86 -30.87
CA LEU A 611 -40.98 8.45 -31.14
C LEU A 611 -40.89 6.93 -31.41
N LYS A 612 -40.89 6.54 -32.69
CA LYS A 612 -40.50 5.20 -33.12
C LYS A 612 -38.99 5.16 -33.26
N ILE A 613 -38.32 4.42 -32.38
CA ILE A 613 -36.89 4.13 -32.49
C ILE A 613 -36.74 3.00 -33.52
N SER A 614 -36.33 3.33 -34.74
CA SER A 614 -35.84 2.33 -35.70
C SER A 614 -34.31 2.29 -35.62
N LEU A 615 -33.76 1.19 -35.13
CA LEU A 615 -32.35 0.87 -35.25
C LEU A 615 -32.08 0.44 -36.71
N GLU A 616 -31.55 1.33 -37.53
CA GLU A 616 -30.94 0.94 -38.80
C GLU A 616 -29.44 0.72 -38.60
N CYS A 617 -29.00 -0.53 -38.70
CA CYS A 617 -27.58 -0.87 -38.71
C CYS A 617 -26.95 -0.34 -40.00
N ALA A 618 -26.04 0.64 -39.87
CA ALA A 618 -25.18 1.01 -40.98
C ALA A 618 -24.23 -0.16 -41.29
N LYS A 619 -24.45 -0.85 -42.42
CA LYS A 619 -23.42 -1.71 -43.01
C LYS A 619 -22.36 -0.80 -43.65
N GLY A 620 -21.25 -0.63 -42.95
CA GLY A 620 -19.96 -0.17 -43.48
C GLY A 620 -18.97 -1.30 -43.43
#